data_AF-A0A1I4BSU0-F1
#
_entry.id   AF-A0A1I4BSU0-F1
#
_cell.length_a   1.000
_cell.length_b   1.000
_cell.length_c   1.000
_cell.angle_alpha   90.00
_cell.angle_beta   90.00
_cell.angle_gamma   90.00
#
_symmetry.space_group_name_H-M   'P 1'
#
loop_
_entity.id
_entity.type
_entity.pdbx_description
1 polymer ?
#
loop_
_entity_poly.entity_id
_entity_poly.type
_entity_poly.pdbx_seq_one_letter_code
_entity_poly.pdbx_strand_id
1 'polypeptide(L)'
;MKLKIKRKVSKQSAGGKPSQSLYGKQINSSKQAKQSHVLHKLPLKLKRKPDNKQGKRNFTRGKAKNTKRFRSSIVNQMLDESHSKGYQSGFQDGQSKMSNNLTSEQIHEQSYNQGHLDGHKDGLYAGGDGIVDSLLPFDAILPEISIRHIIEAGIGQLHSQFFILQNAEQITNRLRNALDTKTPFSLVRIGDGEVLTMAQETVLSIDQVRKEGKFLSYAGVDVPDLAARDQLVSSLKQATVVGIPKLRNFTYQPMAFQALRAHGIDYHSLSLTHSLVNYYIFKEGRLAGLLRGSRVLLVGNMAETLSAVLTEHGITVSGIVTPVHGVRDIPRVMGEVSRHNFDLALISAGVSAVTIAQRIATEMGKVAIDFGHLADELASRKEALC
;
A
#
# COMPACT_ATOMS: atom_id res chain seq x y z
N MET A 1 39.21 61.50 2.65
CA MET A 1 40.17 62.63 2.64
C MET A 1 41.41 62.19 3.42
N LYS A 2 42.55 61.98 2.71
CA LYS A 2 43.97 61.74 3.15
C LYS A 2 44.20 60.59 4.17
N LEU A 3 45.18 59.67 4.09
CA LEU A 3 46.48 59.52 3.41
C LEU A 3 46.63 58.03 2.96
N LYS A 4 47.17 57.62 1.79
CA LYS A 4 48.57 57.67 1.28
C LYS A 4 49.58 56.98 2.22
N ILE A 5 50.19 55.83 1.91
CA ILE A 5 51.39 55.63 1.05
C ILE A 5 51.80 54.14 1.21
N LYS A 6 51.76 53.33 0.16
CA LYS A 6 52.85 52.91 -0.76
C LYS A 6 53.76 51.74 -0.30
N ARG A 7 53.82 50.77 -1.22
CA ARG A 7 55.01 50.09 -1.81
C ARG A 7 55.59 48.91 -0.99
N LYS A 8 56.17 47.87 -1.56
CA LYS A 8 56.48 47.42 -2.94
C LYS A 8 56.88 45.92 -2.82
N VAL A 9 56.59 45.10 -3.86
CA VAL A 9 57.50 44.22 -4.65
C VAL A 9 58.48 43.35 -3.84
N SER A 10 58.60 42.03 -3.99
CA SER A 10 59.08 41.28 -5.18
C SER A 10 59.10 39.77 -4.85
N LYS A 11 58.56 38.89 -5.70
CA LYS A 11 59.26 37.94 -6.59
C LYS A 11 60.08 36.80 -5.96
N GLN A 12 59.85 35.61 -6.55
CA GLN A 12 60.78 34.48 -6.81
C GLN A 12 61.12 33.61 -5.59
N SER A 13 61.26 32.28 -5.66
CA SER A 13 61.48 31.36 -6.79
C SER A 13 61.40 29.90 -6.32
N ALA A 14 61.04 29.02 -7.26
CA ALA A 14 61.63 27.71 -7.58
C ALA A 14 61.73 26.58 -6.54
N GLY A 15 61.30 25.39 -7.00
CA GLY A 15 62.16 24.20 -6.95
C GLY A 15 61.63 23.03 -6.14
N GLY A 16 61.57 21.84 -6.78
CA GLY A 16 61.55 20.56 -6.06
C GLY A 16 60.59 19.53 -6.63
N LYS A 17 61.11 18.66 -7.49
CA LYS A 17 60.46 17.47 -8.08
C LYS A 17 60.70 16.22 -7.16
N PRO A 18 60.25 15.00 -7.53
CA PRO A 18 59.53 14.06 -6.66
C PRO A 18 60.42 13.00 -5.98
N SER A 19 59.83 12.21 -5.08
CA SER A 19 60.40 10.93 -4.63
C SER A 19 59.37 9.80 -4.67
N GLN A 20 59.75 8.74 -5.40
CA GLN A 20 59.26 7.37 -5.24
C GLN A 20 60.24 6.61 -4.31
N SER A 21 59.73 5.69 -3.49
CA SER A 21 60.30 4.35 -3.21
C SER A 21 59.43 3.69 -2.12
N LEU A 22 58.74 2.57 -2.35
CA LEU A 22 59.19 1.17 -2.45
C LEU A 22 59.48 0.48 -1.10
N TYR A 23 59.15 -0.82 -1.09
CA TYR A 23 59.27 -1.87 -0.06
C TYR A 23 58.13 -1.99 0.96
N GLY A 24 57.47 -3.14 1.16
CA GLY A 24 57.66 -4.49 0.63
C GLY A 24 57.39 -5.56 1.70
N LYS A 25 56.90 -6.73 1.25
CA LYS A 25 56.73 -8.05 1.92
C LYS A 25 55.49 -8.23 2.81
N GLN A 26 54.51 -9.11 2.53
CA GLN A 26 54.45 -10.50 2.02
C GLN A 26 54.68 -11.58 3.09
N ILE A 27 53.85 -12.63 3.02
CA ILE A 27 53.89 -14.03 3.55
C ILE A 27 52.58 -14.33 4.32
N ASN A 28 51.60 -15.03 3.70
CA ASN A 28 51.42 -16.51 3.63
C ASN A 28 51.12 -17.12 5.02
N SER A 29 50.29 -18.14 5.24
CA SER A 29 49.45 -19.06 4.45
C SER A 29 48.98 -20.15 5.43
N SER A 30 47.87 -20.85 5.15
CA SER A 30 47.59 -22.30 5.38
C SER A 30 46.10 -22.51 5.68
N LYS A 31 45.33 -23.21 4.82
CA LYS A 31 45.12 -24.69 4.73
C LYS A 31 44.40 -25.23 5.98
N GLN A 32 43.45 -26.17 5.97
CA GLN A 32 42.83 -27.08 4.99
C GLN A 32 41.73 -27.87 5.73
N ALA A 33 40.69 -28.33 5.01
CA ALA A 33 39.97 -29.63 5.12
C ALA A 33 38.60 -29.43 4.44
N LYS A 34 38.22 -29.99 3.29
CA LYS A 34 38.19 -31.38 2.78
C LYS A 34 37.57 -32.39 3.75
N GLN A 35 36.30 -32.72 3.52
CA GLN A 35 35.86 -34.11 3.44
C GLN A 35 34.72 -34.27 2.43
N SER A 36 34.81 -35.39 1.73
CA SER A 36 34.06 -35.84 0.57
C SER A 36 33.22 -37.06 0.97
N HIS A 37 32.02 -37.20 0.43
CA HIS A 37 31.50 -38.52 0.07
C HIS A 37 30.73 -38.47 -1.25
N VAL A 38 31.34 -39.13 -2.24
CA VAL A 38 30.77 -39.67 -3.47
C VAL A 38 30.01 -40.94 -3.09
N LEU A 39 28.91 -41.28 -3.78
CA LEU A 39 28.61 -42.64 -4.29
C LEU A 39 27.56 -42.58 -5.43
N HIS A 40 28.02 -43.06 -6.58
CA HIS A 40 27.35 -43.63 -7.77
C HIS A 40 26.25 -42.91 -8.57
N LYS A 41 26.66 -42.48 -9.77
CA LYS A 41 25.90 -42.63 -11.03
C LYS A 41 26.08 -44.05 -11.57
N LEU A 42 25.05 -44.58 -12.25
CA LEU A 42 25.18 -45.20 -13.57
C LEU A 42 23.84 -45.07 -14.34
N PRO A 43 23.87 -44.93 -15.69
CA PRO A 43 22.74 -44.50 -16.53
C PRO A 43 22.12 -45.67 -17.31
N LEU A 44 21.02 -45.44 -18.04
CA LEU A 44 20.77 -46.09 -19.33
C LEU A 44 19.71 -45.35 -20.17
N LYS A 45 19.95 -45.35 -21.48
CA LYS A 45 19.35 -44.54 -22.55
C LYS A 45 18.16 -45.24 -23.24
N LEU A 46 17.20 -44.41 -23.68
CA LEU A 46 16.46 -44.42 -24.98
C LEU A 46 15.75 -45.70 -25.48
N LYS A 47 14.43 -45.61 -25.78
CA LYS A 47 13.87 -45.55 -27.15
C LYS A 47 12.31 -45.57 -27.18
N ARG A 48 11.78 -45.30 -28.38
CA ARG A 48 10.47 -44.78 -28.80
C ARG A 48 9.29 -45.78 -28.80
N LYS A 49 8.06 -45.22 -28.78
CA LYS A 49 6.70 -45.73 -29.16
C LYS A 49 6.66 -46.41 -30.57
N PRO A 50 5.57 -47.12 -31.04
CA PRO A 50 4.12 -46.88 -30.81
C PRO A 50 3.11 -48.08 -30.85
N ASP A 51 1.83 -47.72 -30.67
CA ASP A 51 0.56 -48.24 -31.24
C ASP A 51 -0.24 -49.47 -30.71
N ASN A 52 -1.41 -49.12 -30.13
CA ASN A 52 -2.78 -49.44 -30.59
C ASN A 52 -3.41 -50.83 -30.36
N LYS A 53 -4.42 -50.94 -29.47
CA LYS A 53 -5.83 -51.30 -29.79
C LYS A 53 -6.71 -51.58 -28.55
N GLN A 54 -7.86 -50.91 -28.54
CA GLN A 54 -9.22 -51.34 -28.15
C GLN A 54 -9.43 -52.26 -26.93
N GLY A 55 -10.06 -51.69 -25.90
CA GLY A 55 -10.82 -52.43 -24.89
C GLY A 55 -11.94 -51.55 -24.31
N LYS A 56 -13.15 -51.65 -24.88
CA LYS A 56 -14.37 -51.03 -24.36
C LYS A 56 -14.66 -51.59 -22.95
N ARG A 57 -14.67 -50.73 -21.93
CA ARG A 57 -15.41 -50.97 -20.68
C ARG A 57 -16.12 -49.69 -20.27
N ASN A 58 -17.44 -49.69 -20.47
CA ASN A 58 -18.36 -48.72 -19.90
C ASN A 58 -18.28 -48.82 -18.37
N PHE A 59 -17.77 -47.79 -17.70
CA PHE A 59 -18.00 -47.57 -16.28
C PHE A 59 -18.77 -46.26 -16.12
N THR A 60 -19.96 -46.41 -15.57
CA THR A 60 -20.92 -45.36 -15.19
C THR A 60 -20.29 -44.29 -14.30
N ARG A 61 -19.83 -43.20 -14.92
CA ARG A 61 -19.61 -41.89 -14.27
C ARG A 61 -20.95 -41.16 -14.22
N GLY A 62 -21.63 -41.15 -13.07
CA GLY A 62 -22.88 -40.40 -12.97
C GLY A 62 -23.48 -40.17 -11.58
N LYS A 63 -23.19 -41.02 -10.57
CA LYS A 63 -23.93 -40.93 -9.29
C LYS A 63 -23.14 -40.42 -8.08
N ALA A 64 -21.81 -40.39 -8.11
CA ALA A 64 -21.00 -40.01 -6.94
C ALA A 64 -20.81 -38.49 -6.73
N LYS A 65 -20.97 -37.67 -7.78
CA LYS A 65 -20.81 -36.20 -7.66
C LYS A 65 -22.07 -35.49 -7.12
N ASN A 66 -23.27 -36.03 -7.40
CA ASN A 66 -24.52 -35.46 -6.90
C ASN A 66 -24.77 -35.79 -5.42
N THR A 67 -24.36 -36.96 -4.93
CA THR A 67 -24.55 -37.34 -3.52
C THR A 67 -23.65 -36.57 -2.57
N LYS A 68 -22.40 -36.22 -2.96
CA LYS A 68 -21.52 -35.34 -2.16
C LYS A 68 -22.07 -33.92 -2.03
N ARG A 69 -22.59 -33.34 -3.13
CA ARG A 69 -23.18 -31.99 -3.14
C ARG A 69 -24.49 -31.92 -2.32
N PHE A 70 -25.32 -32.95 -2.41
CA PHE A 70 -26.60 -33.03 -1.69
C PHE A 70 -26.41 -33.29 -0.18
N ARG A 71 -25.41 -34.10 0.21
CA ARG A 71 -25.07 -34.29 1.63
C ARG A 71 -24.44 -33.03 2.25
N SER A 72 -23.57 -32.34 1.51
CA SER A 72 -23.01 -31.05 1.94
C SER A 72 -24.09 -29.97 2.15
N SER A 73 -25.14 -29.91 1.31
CA SER A 73 -26.21 -28.92 1.50
C SER A 73 -27.08 -29.19 2.72
N ILE A 74 -27.39 -30.46 3.02
CA ILE A 74 -28.17 -30.83 4.21
C ILE A 74 -27.37 -30.57 5.48
N VAL A 75 -26.07 -30.86 5.48
CA VAL A 75 -25.20 -30.62 6.65
C VAL A 75 -24.99 -29.14 6.90
N ASN A 76 -24.77 -28.33 5.86
CA ASN A 76 -24.70 -26.87 6.01
C ASN A 76 -26.02 -26.30 6.54
N GLN A 77 -27.16 -26.81 6.06
CA GLN A 77 -28.47 -26.44 6.60
C GLN A 77 -28.62 -26.86 8.08
N MET A 78 -28.12 -28.04 8.48
CA MET A 78 -28.14 -28.49 9.87
C MET A 78 -27.22 -27.66 10.78
N LEU A 79 -26.05 -27.23 10.28
CA LEU A 79 -25.14 -26.34 11.00
C LEU A 79 -25.77 -24.95 11.17
N ASP A 80 -26.34 -24.38 10.10
CA ASP A 80 -27.05 -23.10 10.14
C ASP A 80 -28.26 -23.15 11.10
N GLU A 81 -29.04 -24.24 11.08
CA GLU A 81 -30.16 -24.47 11.99
C GLU A 81 -29.68 -24.64 13.45
N SER A 82 -28.55 -25.31 13.68
CA SER A 82 -27.97 -25.50 15.01
C SER A 82 -27.39 -24.19 15.57
N HIS A 83 -26.70 -23.40 14.75
CA HIS A 83 -26.21 -22.07 15.12
C HIS A 83 -27.36 -21.11 15.39
N SER A 84 -28.41 -21.11 14.54
CA SER A 84 -29.59 -20.27 14.72
C SER A 84 -30.39 -20.65 15.98
N LYS A 85 -30.52 -21.94 16.27
CA LYS A 85 -31.14 -22.43 17.52
C LYS A 85 -30.30 -22.10 18.75
N GLY A 86 -28.97 -22.20 18.67
CA GLY A 86 -28.06 -21.78 19.74
C GLY A 86 -28.18 -20.29 20.04
N TYR A 87 -28.25 -19.45 18.99
CA TYR A 87 -28.44 -18.00 19.10
C TYR A 87 -29.80 -17.65 19.74
N GLN A 88 -30.90 -18.25 19.26
CA GLN A 88 -32.23 -18.03 19.85
C GLN A 88 -32.32 -18.53 21.29
N SER A 89 -31.71 -19.68 21.59
CA SER A 89 -31.68 -20.22 22.96
C SER A 89 -30.84 -19.35 23.88
N GLY A 90 -29.69 -18.83 23.44
CA GLY A 90 -28.86 -17.92 24.22
C GLY A 90 -29.52 -16.57 24.48
N PHE A 91 -30.22 -16.04 23.47
CA PHE A 91 -31.00 -14.79 23.60
C PHE A 91 -32.20 -14.94 24.56
N GLN A 92 -32.90 -16.07 24.50
CA GLN A 92 -34.00 -16.39 25.43
C GLN A 92 -33.52 -16.69 26.85
N ASP A 93 -32.40 -17.40 27.02
CA ASP A 93 -31.77 -17.66 28.32
C ASP A 93 -31.22 -16.38 28.97
N GLY A 94 -30.70 -15.46 28.14
CA GLY A 94 -30.26 -14.13 28.58
C GLY A 94 -31.42 -13.31 29.12
N GLN A 95 -32.58 -13.33 28.45
CA GLN A 95 -33.79 -12.64 28.91
C GLN A 95 -34.41 -13.28 30.17
N SER A 96 -34.40 -14.61 30.29
CA SER A 96 -35.06 -15.31 31.41
C SER A 96 -34.29 -15.22 32.74
N LYS A 97 -32.96 -15.02 32.71
CA LYS A 97 -32.11 -14.90 33.91
C LYS A 97 -32.09 -13.49 34.52
N MET A 98 -32.76 -12.50 33.92
CA MET A 98 -32.68 -11.07 34.29
C MET A 98 -33.84 -10.57 35.18
N SER A 99 -34.67 -11.44 35.76
CA SER A 99 -35.90 -11.00 36.43
C SER A 99 -35.77 -10.60 37.92
N ASN A 100 -34.59 -10.54 38.53
CA ASN A 100 -34.47 -10.16 39.95
C ASN A 100 -33.29 -9.18 40.20
N ASN A 101 -33.64 -7.92 40.51
CA ASN A 101 -32.82 -6.87 41.16
C ASN A 101 -31.87 -5.97 40.33
N LEU A 102 -32.12 -5.70 39.04
CA LEU A 102 -31.35 -4.69 38.28
C LEU A 102 -32.26 -3.54 37.80
N THR A 103 -31.72 -2.31 37.76
CA THR A 103 -32.45 -1.17 37.18
C THR A 103 -32.49 -1.29 35.65
N SER A 104 -33.48 -0.68 35.00
CA SER A 104 -33.68 -0.76 33.54
C SER A 104 -32.46 -0.32 32.73
N GLU A 105 -31.68 0.66 33.22
CA GLU A 105 -30.44 1.12 32.60
C GLU A 105 -29.30 0.09 32.73
N GLN A 106 -29.18 -0.57 33.88
CA GLN A 106 -28.19 -1.64 34.10
C GLN A 106 -28.50 -2.88 33.26
N ILE A 107 -29.78 -3.22 33.09
CA ILE A 107 -30.23 -4.31 32.21
C ILE A 107 -29.88 -3.98 30.75
N HIS A 108 -30.09 -2.74 30.32
CA HIS A 108 -29.77 -2.31 28.95
C HIS A 108 -28.26 -2.33 28.67
N GLU A 109 -27.43 -1.77 29.56
CA GLU A 109 -25.97 -1.77 29.40
C GLU A 109 -25.38 -3.19 29.43
N GLN A 110 -25.85 -4.05 30.33
CA GLN A 110 -25.40 -5.45 30.39
C GLN A 110 -25.85 -6.25 29.17
N SER A 111 -27.09 -6.08 28.71
CA SER A 111 -27.59 -6.75 27.50
C SER A 111 -26.84 -6.30 26.25
N TYR A 112 -26.54 -5.00 26.15
CA TYR A 112 -25.74 -4.45 25.06
C TYR A 112 -24.33 -5.06 25.06
N ASN A 113 -23.65 -5.06 26.21
CA ASN A 113 -22.30 -5.62 26.35
C ASN A 113 -22.28 -7.14 26.04
N GLN A 114 -23.28 -7.88 26.52
CA GLN A 114 -23.41 -9.31 26.24
C GLN A 114 -23.63 -9.59 24.75
N GLY A 115 -24.57 -8.89 24.11
CA GLY A 115 -24.80 -9.01 22.67
C GLY A 115 -23.57 -8.63 21.83
N HIS A 116 -22.80 -7.63 22.29
CA HIS A 116 -21.55 -7.23 21.64
C HIS A 116 -20.46 -8.31 21.74
N LEU A 117 -20.36 -8.98 22.90
CA LEU A 117 -19.43 -10.09 23.13
C LEU A 117 -19.83 -11.32 22.33
N ASP A 118 -21.12 -11.65 22.28
CA ASP A 118 -21.63 -12.80 21.55
C ASP A 118 -21.47 -12.59 20.04
N GLY A 119 -21.84 -11.42 19.52
CA GLY A 119 -21.60 -11.06 18.12
C GLY A 119 -20.11 -11.06 17.75
N HIS A 120 -19.23 -10.65 18.66
CA HIS A 120 -17.79 -10.74 18.45
C HIS A 120 -17.29 -12.19 18.38
N LYS A 121 -17.75 -13.07 19.29
CA LYS A 121 -17.41 -14.50 19.27
C LYS A 121 -17.92 -15.18 18.00
N ASP A 122 -19.18 -14.93 17.64
CA ASP A 122 -19.79 -15.48 16.44
C ASP A 122 -19.07 -15.01 15.18
N GLY A 123 -18.69 -13.73 15.12
CA GLY A 123 -17.90 -13.19 14.02
C GLY A 123 -16.50 -13.81 13.92
N LEU A 124 -15.82 -14.03 15.05
CA LEU A 124 -14.53 -14.71 15.09
C LEU A 124 -14.62 -16.16 14.61
N TYR A 125 -15.65 -16.89 15.05
CA TYR A 125 -15.90 -18.25 14.58
C TYR A 125 -16.23 -18.24 13.08
N ALA A 126 -17.27 -17.52 12.66
CA ALA A 126 -17.74 -17.50 11.28
C ALA A 126 -16.67 -17.05 10.27
N GLY A 127 -15.79 -16.11 10.66
CA GLY A 127 -14.68 -15.64 9.82
C GLY A 127 -13.41 -16.48 9.90
N GLY A 128 -13.32 -17.42 10.85
CA GLY A 128 -12.16 -18.26 11.11
C GLY A 128 -12.49 -19.74 11.00
N ASP A 129 -12.74 -20.38 12.14
CA ASP A 129 -12.98 -21.83 12.24
C ASP A 129 -14.24 -22.28 11.46
N GLY A 130 -15.29 -21.46 11.39
CA GLY A 130 -16.47 -21.76 10.57
C GLY A 130 -16.16 -21.89 9.07
N ILE A 131 -15.18 -21.14 8.55
CA ILE A 131 -14.69 -21.33 7.18
C ILE A 131 -13.95 -22.66 7.06
N VAL A 132 -13.13 -23.00 8.06
CA VAL A 132 -12.40 -24.27 8.10
C VAL A 132 -13.36 -25.46 8.09
N ASP A 133 -14.38 -25.44 8.95
CA ASP A 133 -15.40 -26.49 9.02
C ASP A 133 -16.15 -26.67 7.69
N SER A 134 -16.43 -25.56 6.99
CA SER A 134 -17.06 -25.63 5.66
C SER A 134 -16.18 -26.27 4.58
N LEU A 135 -14.86 -26.30 4.79
CA LEU A 135 -13.87 -26.83 3.84
C LEU A 135 -13.36 -28.23 4.24
N LEU A 136 -13.45 -28.60 5.52
CA LEU A 136 -13.05 -29.90 6.01
C LEU A 136 -13.94 -31.01 5.42
N PRO A 137 -13.37 -32.18 5.07
CA PRO A 137 -14.18 -33.35 4.82
C PRO A 137 -15.07 -33.68 6.03
N PHE A 138 -16.29 -34.14 5.77
CA PHE A 138 -17.28 -34.44 6.81
C PHE A 138 -16.76 -35.34 7.95
N ASP A 139 -15.93 -36.34 7.62
CA ASP A 139 -15.39 -37.30 8.58
C ASP A 139 -13.97 -36.92 9.08
N ALA A 140 -13.59 -35.64 9.02
CA ALA A 140 -12.27 -35.16 9.40
C ALA A 140 -12.34 -34.08 10.48
N ILE A 141 -11.39 -34.14 11.42
CA ILE A 141 -11.21 -33.12 12.47
C ILE A 141 -9.73 -32.71 12.54
N LEU A 142 -9.47 -31.52 13.07
CA LEU A 142 -8.13 -30.97 13.33
C LEU A 142 -7.98 -30.63 14.83
N PRO A 143 -7.81 -31.63 15.71
CA PRO A 143 -8.00 -31.46 17.15
C PRO A 143 -6.98 -30.53 17.83
N GLU A 144 -5.80 -30.33 17.25
CA GLU A 144 -4.70 -29.54 17.83
C GLU A 144 -4.22 -28.39 16.92
N ILE A 145 -4.92 -28.15 15.81
CA ILE A 145 -4.53 -27.14 14.83
C ILE A 145 -5.49 -25.96 14.91
N SER A 146 -5.02 -24.85 15.45
CA SER A 146 -5.77 -23.59 15.45
C SER A 146 -5.90 -22.99 14.05
N ILE A 147 -6.89 -22.11 13.87
CA ILE A 147 -7.03 -21.28 12.66
C ILE A 147 -5.73 -20.51 12.32
N ARG A 148 -4.97 -20.05 13.33
CA ARG A 148 -3.67 -19.39 13.12
C ARG A 148 -2.67 -20.33 12.43
N HIS A 149 -2.54 -21.58 12.90
CA HIS A 149 -1.64 -22.55 12.28
C HIS A 149 -2.05 -22.85 10.83
N ILE A 150 -3.35 -22.94 10.55
CA ILE A 150 -3.88 -23.12 9.19
C ILE A 150 -3.51 -21.92 8.31
N ILE A 151 -3.72 -20.70 8.81
CA ILE A 151 -3.38 -19.46 8.09
C ILE A 151 -1.86 -19.38 7.85
N GLU A 152 -1.03 -19.67 8.84
CA GLU A 152 0.43 -19.66 8.71
C GLU A 152 0.92 -20.67 7.66
N ALA A 153 0.38 -21.90 7.68
CA ALA A 153 0.67 -22.92 6.68
C ALA A 153 0.21 -22.48 5.27
N GLY A 154 -0.97 -21.87 5.16
CA GLY A 154 -1.49 -21.32 3.91
C GLY A 154 -0.64 -20.17 3.37
N ILE A 155 -0.29 -19.19 4.21
CA ILE A 155 0.61 -18.08 3.86
C ILE A 155 1.96 -18.61 3.38
N GLY A 156 2.51 -19.64 4.05
CA GLY A 156 3.75 -20.30 3.63
C GLY A 156 3.65 -20.90 2.22
N GLN A 157 2.53 -21.55 1.89
CA GLN A 157 2.28 -22.11 0.55
C GLN A 157 2.08 -21.02 -0.53
N LEU A 158 1.56 -19.85 -0.15
CA LEU A 158 1.31 -18.73 -1.05
C LEU A 158 2.52 -17.81 -1.26
N HIS A 159 3.68 -18.12 -0.67
CA HIS A 159 4.88 -17.26 -0.74
C HIS A 159 5.28 -16.89 -2.18
N SER A 160 5.15 -17.83 -3.13
CA SER A 160 5.44 -17.58 -4.55
C SER A 160 4.51 -16.56 -5.23
N GLN A 161 3.36 -16.27 -4.62
CA GLN A 161 2.38 -15.30 -5.11
C GLN A 161 2.53 -13.93 -4.43
N PHE A 162 3.50 -13.76 -3.54
CA PHE A 162 3.71 -12.49 -2.86
C PHE A 162 4.15 -11.42 -3.86
N PHE A 163 3.44 -10.29 -3.83
CA PHE A 163 3.89 -9.08 -4.49
C PHE A 163 4.65 -8.23 -3.48
N ILE A 164 5.97 -8.14 -3.64
CA ILE A 164 6.83 -7.36 -2.75
C ILE A 164 6.83 -5.89 -3.20
N LEU A 165 6.32 -5.02 -2.33
CA LEU A 165 6.28 -3.58 -2.55
C LEU A 165 7.65 -2.94 -2.31
N GLN A 166 7.94 -1.86 -3.03
CA GLN A 166 9.13 -1.05 -2.75
C GLN A 166 8.99 -0.35 -1.40
N ASN A 167 10.05 -0.38 -0.59
CA ASN A 167 10.09 0.27 0.71
C ASN A 167 10.47 1.76 0.61
N ALA A 168 10.43 2.48 1.73
CA ALA A 168 10.71 3.91 1.78
C ALA A 168 12.14 4.27 1.34
N GLU A 169 13.13 3.44 1.66
CA GLU A 169 14.50 3.62 1.20
C GLU A 169 14.62 3.57 -0.32
N GLN A 170 14.07 2.53 -0.94
CA GLN A 170 14.08 2.34 -2.38
C GLN A 170 13.40 3.53 -3.08
N ILE A 171 12.24 3.96 -2.58
CA ILE A 171 11.53 5.12 -3.12
C ILE A 171 12.32 6.42 -2.92
N THR A 172 12.91 6.63 -1.75
CA THR A 172 13.77 7.81 -1.47
C THR A 172 14.94 7.87 -2.44
N ASN A 173 15.62 6.75 -2.69
CA ASN A 173 16.77 6.71 -3.59
C ASN A 173 16.36 7.03 -5.03
N ARG A 174 15.18 6.55 -5.46
CA ARG A 174 14.63 6.88 -6.79
C ARG A 174 14.24 8.35 -6.91
N LEU A 175 13.61 8.92 -5.88
CA LEU A 175 13.28 10.35 -5.81
C LEU A 175 14.55 11.21 -5.87
N ARG A 176 15.57 10.87 -5.07
CA ARG A 176 16.86 11.56 -5.08
C ARG A 176 17.51 11.50 -6.46
N ASN A 177 17.59 10.32 -7.06
CA ASN A 177 18.12 10.18 -8.42
C ASN A 177 17.35 11.06 -9.43
N ALA A 178 16.02 11.12 -9.32
CA ALA A 178 15.21 11.96 -10.20
C ALA A 178 15.46 13.47 -9.99
N LEU A 179 15.67 13.90 -8.74
CA LEU A 179 16.07 15.29 -8.43
C LEU A 179 17.46 15.60 -8.99
N ASP A 180 18.44 14.72 -8.77
CA ASP A 180 19.83 14.90 -9.20
C ASP A 180 19.95 14.93 -10.74
N THR A 181 19.22 14.05 -11.42
CA THR A 181 19.23 13.93 -12.89
C THR A 181 18.17 14.77 -13.59
N LYS A 182 17.34 15.50 -12.82
CA LYS A 182 16.24 16.34 -13.31
C LYS A 182 15.28 15.59 -14.23
N THR A 183 14.97 14.34 -13.89
CA THR A 183 14.03 13.53 -14.65
C THR A 183 12.62 13.61 -14.05
N PRO A 184 11.55 13.58 -14.87
CA PRO A 184 10.18 13.47 -14.40
C PRO A 184 9.99 12.33 -13.39
N PHE A 185 9.34 12.60 -12.25
CA PHE A 185 9.00 11.56 -11.30
C PHE A 185 7.74 11.90 -10.52
N SER A 186 6.72 11.05 -10.61
CA SER A 186 5.50 11.17 -9.81
C SER A 186 5.38 9.99 -8.84
N LEU A 187 5.28 10.32 -7.54
CA LEU A 187 4.86 9.40 -6.50
C LEU A 187 3.42 9.71 -6.14
N VAL A 188 2.49 8.87 -6.60
CA VAL A 188 1.06 8.99 -6.30
C VAL A 188 0.64 7.89 -5.34
N ARG A 189 -0.44 8.10 -4.56
CA ARG A 189 -0.92 7.12 -3.60
C ARG A 189 -2.43 6.94 -3.79
N ILE A 190 -2.93 5.73 -3.59
CA ILE A 190 -4.37 5.48 -3.52
C ILE A 190 -4.73 5.08 -2.09
N GLY A 191 -5.64 5.85 -1.49
CA GLY A 191 -6.36 5.53 -0.28
C GLY A 191 -7.78 5.07 -0.59
N ASP A 192 -8.63 5.08 0.43
CA ASP A 192 -10.06 4.80 0.32
C ASP A 192 -10.79 5.80 -0.59
N GLY A 193 -10.44 7.09 -0.53
CA GLY A 193 -11.00 8.12 -1.40
C GLY A 193 -10.76 7.86 -2.89
N GLU A 194 -9.52 7.55 -3.27
CA GLU A 194 -9.17 7.24 -4.66
C GLU A 194 -9.79 5.91 -5.10
N VAL A 195 -9.80 4.90 -4.22
CA VAL A 195 -10.38 3.58 -4.53
C VAL A 195 -11.90 3.68 -4.76
N LEU A 196 -12.63 4.40 -3.90
CA LEU A 196 -14.06 4.63 -4.07
C LEU A 196 -14.36 5.49 -5.30
N THR A 197 -13.51 6.49 -5.57
CA THR A 197 -13.61 7.28 -6.80
C THR A 197 -13.50 6.39 -8.04
N MET A 198 -12.51 5.48 -8.08
CA MET A 198 -12.35 4.50 -9.16
C MET A 198 -13.52 3.51 -9.27
N ALA A 199 -14.11 3.12 -8.14
CA ALA A 199 -15.14 2.10 -8.05
C ALA A 199 -16.51 2.53 -8.64
N GLN A 200 -16.75 3.83 -8.84
CA GLN A 200 -17.99 4.38 -9.40
C GLN A 200 -18.38 3.72 -10.73
N GLU A 201 -19.52 3.03 -10.73
CA GLU A 201 -20.10 2.33 -11.89
C GLU A 201 -19.15 1.30 -12.53
N THR A 202 -18.22 0.75 -11.74
CA THR A 202 -17.32 -0.32 -12.19
C THR A 202 -17.32 -1.51 -11.24
N VAL A 203 -17.16 -1.23 -9.95
CA VAL A 203 -17.20 -2.24 -8.87
C VAL A 203 -18.43 -2.02 -8.00
N LEU A 204 -18.81 -0.75 -7.80
CA LEU A 204 -19.93 -0.34 -6.97
C LEU A 204 -20.90 0.54 -7.78
N SER A 205 -22.19 0.44 -7.47
CA SER A 205 -23.15 1.43 -7.97
C SER A 205 -22.91 2.80 -7.34
N ILE A 206 -23.39 3.88 -7.98
CA ILE A 206 -23.32 5.24 -7.41
C ILE A 206 -23.87 5.30 -5.97
N ASP A 207 -24.97 4.61 -5.68
CA ASP A 207 -25.57 4.64 -4.34
C ASP A 207 -24.70 3.94 -3.30
N GLN A 208 -24.03 2.84 -3.68
CA GLN A 208 -23.05 2.19 -2.81
C GLN A 208 -21.85 3.11 -2.57
N VAL A 209 -21.33 3.77 -3.61
CA VAL A 209 -20.23 4.73 -3.44
C VAL A 209 -20.63 5.89 -2.53
N ARG A 210 -21.84 6.43 -2.64
CA ARG A 210 -22.34 7.48 -1.72
C ARG A 210 -22.44 6.99 -0.28
N LYS A 211 -22.89 5.75 -0.09
CA LYS A 211 -23.03 5.14 1.24
C LYS A 211 -21.67 4.96 1.93
N GLU A 212 -20.71 4.38 1.22
CA GLU A 212 -19.38 4.09 1.75
C GLU A 212 -18.45 5.32 1.76
N GLY A 213 -18.67 6.27 0.85
CA GLY A 213 -17.81 7.42 0.58
C GLY A 213 -18.38 8.77 0.96
N LYS A 214 -19.06 8.88 2.12
CA LYS A 214 -19.63 10.16 2.60
C LYS A 214 -18.61 11.31 2.68
N PHE A 215 -17.34 10.97 2.84
CA PHE A 215 -16.22 11.91 2.91
C PHE A 215 -15.66 12.33 1.53
N LEU A 216 -16.14 11.75 0.42
CA LEU A 216 -15.57 12.01 -0.91
C LEU A 216 -15.67 13.47 -1.35
N SER A 217 -16.76 14.15 -1.00
CA SER A 217 -16.92 15.58 -1.31
C SER A 217 -15.84 16.42 -0.61
N TYR A 218 -15.53 16.11 0.66
CA TYR A 218 -14.40 16.70 1.37
C TYR A 218 -13.05 16.34 0.72
N ALA A 219 -12.91 15.11 0.21
CA ALA A 219 -11.72 14.67 -0.54
C ALA A 219 -11.65 15.24 -1.98
N GLY A 220 -12.62 16.07 -2.39
CA GLY A 220 -12.62 16.79 -3.66
C GLY A 220 -13.42 16.15 -4.80
N VAL A 221 -14.30 15.19 -4.51
CA VAL A 221 -15.12 14.46 -5.49
C VAL A 221 -16.60 14.44 -5.08
N ASP A 222 -17.45 15.08 -5.88
CA ASP A 222 -18.90 15.08 -5.67
C ASP A 222 -19.57 13.94 -6.44
N VAL A 223 -20.11 12.95 -5.74
CA VAL A 223 -20.62 11.71 -6.38
C VAL A 223 -22.05 11.90 -6.96
N PRO A 224 -22.28 11.60 -8.26
CA PRO A 224 -21.36 10.97 -9.21
C PRO A 224 -20.40 11.95 -9.88
N ASP A 225 -19.16 11.53 -10.03
CA ASP A 225 -18.17 12.20 -10.88
C ASP A 225 -17.34 11.17 -11.65
N LEU A 226 -17.87 10.72 -12.79
CA LEU A 226 -17.21 9.76 -13.66
C LEU A 226 -16.03 10.38 -14.41
N ALA A 227 -16.04 11.70 -14.62
CA ALA A 227 -14.90 12.40 -15.22
C ALA A 227 -13.71 12.39 -14.27
N ALA A 228 -13.93 12.65 -12.98
CA ALA A 228 -12.91 12.52 -11.94
C ALA A 228 -12.36 11.09 -11.85
N ARG A 229 -13.23 10.08 -11.94
CA ARG A 229 -12.84 8.67 -12.02
C ARG A 229 -11.89 8.41 -13.19
N ASP A 230 -12.29 8.80 -14.39
CA ASP A 230 -11.52 8.50 -15.61
C ASP A 230 -10.19 9.27 -15.64
N GLN A 231 -10.18 10.50 -15.14
CA GLN A 231 -8.97 11.30 -14.96
C GLN A 231 -8.01 10.68 -13.94
N LEU A 232 -8.51 10.19 -12.81
CA LEU A 232 -7.72 9.48 -11.80
C LEU A 232 -7.10 8.20 -12.40
N VAL A 233 -7.90 7.40 -13.10
CA VAL A 233 -7.44 6.16 -13.77
C VAL A 233 -6.35 6.45 -14.80
N SER A 234 -6.52 7.50 -15.61
CA SER A 234 -5.52 7.93 -16.59
C SER A 234 -4.21 8.35 -15.93
N SER A 235 -4.30 9.06 -14.82
CA SER A 235 -3.13 9.50 -14.04
C SER A 235 -2.38 8.31 -13.43
N LEU A 236 -3.09 7.32 -12.88
CA LEU A 236 -2.47 6.11 -12.33
C LEU A 236 -1.70 5.31 -13.38
N LYS A 237 -2.20 5.23 -14.61
CA LYS A 237 -1.52 4.55 -15.73
C LYS A 237 -0.20 5.23 -16.14
N GLN A 238 -0.07 6.53 -15.88
CA GLN A 238 1.10 7.34 -16.28
C GLN A 238 2.05 7.64 -15.11
N ALA A 239 1.65 7.34 -13.87
CA ALA A 239 2.45 7.64 -12.70
C ALA A 239 3.75 6.81 -12.66
N THR A 240 4.82 7.39 -12.13
CA THR A 240 6.11 6.71 -12.02
C THR A 240 6.11 5.63 -10.92
N VAL A 241 5.44 5.92 -9.80
CA VAL A 241 5.23 5.00 -8.68
C VAL A 241 3.83 5.19 -8.12
N VAL A 242 3.15 4.07 -7.84
CA VAL A 242 1.82 4.05 -7.22
C VAL A 242 1.87 3.40 -5.84
N GLY A 243 1.48 4.14 -4.80
CA GLY A 243 1.30 3.63 -3.45
C GLY A 243 -0.05 2.93 -3.29
N ILE A 244 -0.05 1.64 -2.93
CA ILE A 244 -1.25 0.79 -2.77
C ILE A 244 -1.50 0.51 -1.28
N PRO A 245 -2.77 0.47 -0.82
CA PRO A 245 -3.07 0.12 0.55
C PRO A 245 -2.74 -1.34 0.85
N LYS A 246 -2.07 -1.56 1.99
CA LYS A 246 -1.72 -2.91 2.46
C LYS A 246 -2.88 -3.59 3.21
N LEU A 247 -3.70 -2.80 3.91
CA LEU A 247 -4.77 -3.32 4.76
C LEU A 247 -5.80 -4.09 3.92
N ARG A 248 -6.22 -5.25 4.43
CA ARG A 248 -7.17 -6.15 3.75
C ARG A 248 -8.65 -5.81 4.01
N ASN A 249 -8.92 -4.67 4.61
CA ASN A 249 -10.27 -4.14 4.78
C ASN A 249 -10.91 -3.85 3.41
N PHE A 250 -12.24 -4.00 3.32
CA PHE A 250 -12.98 -3.99 2.06
C PHE A 250 -12.60 -2.82 1.12
N THR A 251 -12.67 -1.58 1.59
CA THR A 251 -12.39 -0.34 0.82
C THR A 251 -10.91 -0.07 0.55
N TYR A 252 -10.02 -0.97 0.97
CA TYR A 252 -8.57 -0.83 0.82
C TYR A 252 -8.05 -1.84 -0.19
N GLN A 253 -7.21 -2.80 0.21
CA GLN A 253 -6.53 -3.70 -0.71
C GLN A 253 -7.49 -4.47 -1.63
N PRO A 254 -8.55 -5.16 -1.14
CA PRO A 254 -9.41 -5.95 -2.00
C PRO A 254 -10.10 -5.11 -3.07
N MET A 255 -10.73 -4.00 -2.69
CA MET A 255 -11.41 -3.11 -3.64
C MET A 255 -10.43 -2.37 -4.56
N ALA A 256 -9.26 -1.95 -4.07
CA ALA A 256 -8.24 -1.34 -4.92
C ALA A 256 -7.88 -2.23 -6.10
N PHE A 257 -7.59 -3.52 -5.86
CA PHE A 257 -7.25 -4.44 -6.94
C PHE A 257 -8.46 -4.83 -7.80
N GLN A 258 -9.69 -4.83 -7.27
CA GLN A 258 -10.89 -4.99 -8.09
C GLN A 258 -11.09 -3.80 -9.03
N ALA A 259 -10.95 -2.57 -8.52
CA ALA A 259 -11.08 -1.34 -9.30
C ALA A 259 -10.00 -1.23 -10.38
N LEU A 260 -8.72 -1.51 -10.05
CA LEU A 260 -7.64 -1.55 -11.04
C LEU A 260 -7.96 -2.51 -12.20
N ARG A 261 -8.41 -3.74 -11.88
CA ARG A 261 -8.80 -4.73 -12.91
C ARG A 261 -9.99 -4.26 -13.75
N ALA A 262 -11.00 -3.67 -13.12
CA ALA A 262 -12.18 -3.17 -13.83
C ALA A 262 -11.82 -2.08 -14.86
N HIS A 263 -10.76 -1.31 -14.60
CA HIS A 263 -10.21 -0.29 -15.51
C HIS A 263 -9.13 -0.79 -16.47
N GLY A 264 -8.91 -2.11 -16.52
CA GLY A 264 -7.91 -2.75 -17.37
C GLY A 264 -6.47 -2.40 -17.00
N ILE A 265 -6.20 -2.07 -15.74
CA ILE A 265 -4.85 -1.82 -15.24
C ILE A 265 -4.26 -3.15 -14.75
N ASP A 266 -3.21 -3.61 -15.42
CA ASP A 266 -2.37 -4.68 -14.92
C ASP A 266 -1.44 -4.13 -13.83
N TYR A 267 -1.70 -4.50 -12.57
CA TYR A 267 -0.88 -4.04 -11.45
C TYR A 267 0.54 -4.65 -11.47
N HIS A 268 0.77 -5.73 -12.22
CA HIS A 268 2.11 -6.28 -12.40
C HIS A 268 3.00 -5.40 -13.29
N SER A 269 2.42 -4.57 -14.15
CA SER A 269 3.16 -3.60 -14.94
C SER A 269 3.41 -2.28 -14.20
N LEU A 270 2.81 -2.10 -13.02
CA LEU A 270 3.00 -0.89 -12.21
C LEU A 270 4.21 -1.03 -11.29
N SER A 271 4.91 0.09 -11.08
CA SER A 271 5.89 0.21 -10.02
C SER A 271 5.18 0.54 -8.70
N LEU A 272 5.04 -0.45 -7.81
CA LEU A 272 4.24 -0.31 -6.59
C LEU A 272 5.07 -0.05 -5.31
N THR A 273 4.47 0.70 -4.39
CA THR A 273 4.92 0.93 -3.01
C THR A 273 3.73 0.94 -2.05
N HIS A 274 3.92 1.26 -0.78
CA HIS A 274 2.85 1.44 0.20
C HIS A 274 2.13 2.79 0.01
N SER A 275 0.80 2.83 0.16
CA SER A 275 0.04 4.10 0.15
C SER A 275 0.38 5.03 1.33
N LEU A 276 1.09 4.52 2.35
CA LEU A 276 1.62 5.29 3.49
C LEU A 276 3.13 5.56 3.36
N VAL A 277 3.72 5.40 2.16
CA VAL A 277 5.17 5.57 1.97
C VAL A 277 5.67 6.97 2.34
N ASN A 278 4.84 8.01 2.21
CA ASN A 278 5.15 9.37 2.66
C ASN A 278 5.47 9.40 4.17
N TYR A 279 4.66 8.72 4.98
CA TYR A 279 4.90 8.58 6.42
C TYR A 279 6.14 7.76 6.72
N TYR A 280 6.41 6.69 5.96
CA TYR A 280 7.63 5.89 6.14
C TYR A 280 8.89 6.70 5.79
N ILE A 281 8.87 7.45 4.69
CA ILE A 281 9.97 8.37 4.32
C ILE A 281 10.21 9.39 5.43
N PHE A 282 9.16 9.95 6.02
CA PHE A 282 9.28 10.89 7.13
C PHE A 282 9.82 10.23 8.40
N LYS A 283 9.19 9.15 8.87
CA LYS A 283 9.56 8.45 10.12
C LYS A 283 10.94 7.83 10.08
N GLU A 284 11.44 7.46 8.91
CA GLU A 284 12.81 6.99 8.71
C GLU A 284 13.85 8.12 8.58
N GLY A 285 13.46 9.39 8.75
CA GLY A 285 14.37 10.55 8.67
C GLY A 285 14.87 10.85 7.25
N ARG A 286 14.17 10.37 6.23
CA ARG A 286 14.61 10.48 4.82
C ARG A 286 14.05 11.71 4.12
N LEU A 287 12.94 12.25 4.61
CA LEU A 287 12.26 13.41 4.01
C LEU A 287 13.17 14.64 3.96
N ALA A 288 13.83 14.99 5.07
CA ALA A 288 14.66 16.19 5.15
C ALA A 288 15.78 16.18 4.08
N GLY A 289 16.37 15.02 3.80
CA GLY A 289 17.37 14.86 2.75
C GLY A 289 16.87 14.99 1.31
N LEU A 290 15.55 14.92 1.07
CA LEU A 290 14.94 15.23 -0.23
C LEU A 290 14.61 16.71 -0.36
N LEU A 291 14.23 17.35 0.76
CA LEU A 291 13.83 18.76 0.78
C LEU A 291 15.03 19.70 0.80
N ARG A 292 16.10 19.37 1.53
CA ARG A 292 17.31 20.19 1.64
C ARG A 292 17.97 20.34 0.26
N GLY A 293 18.15 21.58 -0.19
CA GLY A 293 18.74 21.89 -1.50
C GLY A 293 17.76 21.89 -2.68
N SER A 294 16.52 21.43 -2.48
CA SER A 294 15.46 21.50 -3.48
C SER A 294 14.67 22.80 -3.34
N ARG A 295 14.27 23.40 -4.47
CA ARG A 295 13.23 24.43 -4.47
C ARG A 295 11.88 23.75 -4.42
N VAL A 296 11.21 23.86 -3.28
CA VAL A 296 9.98 23.14 -2.97
C VAL A 296 8.77 24.00 -3.38
N LEU A 297 7.85 23.42 -4.13
CA LEU A 297 6.51 23.97 -4.37
C LEU A 297 5.51 23.25 -3.47
N LEU A 298 4.65 24.00 -2.80
CA LEU A 298 3.58 23.44 -1.97
C LEU A 298 2.23 23.65 -2.65
N VAL A 299 1.45 22.59 -2.75
CA VAL A 299 0.11 22.62 -3.36
C VAL A 299 -0.90 21.99 -2.42
N GLY A 300 -1.98 22.71 -2.10
CA GLY A 300 -3.05 22.21 -1.24
C GLY A 300 -3.43 23.17 -0.12
N ASN A 301 -4.51 22.85 0.59
CA ASN A 301 -5.13 23.76 1.55
C ASN A 301 -4.25 24.05 2.78
N MET A 302 -3.33 23.13 3.13
CA MET A 302 -2.36 23.31 4.20
C MET A 302 -1.03 23.93 3.75
N ALA A 303 -0.91 24.33 2.47
CA ALA A 303 0.36 24.75 1.90
C ALA A 303 0.95 25.99 2.60
N GLU A 304 0.13 26.94 3.04
CA GLU A 304 0.60 28.12 3.79
C GLU A 304 1.20 27.74 5.15
N THR A 305 0.47 26.96 5.95
CA THR A 305 0.94 26.53 7.28
C THR A 305 2.17 25.64 7.17
N LEU A 306 2.16 24.69 6.22
CA LEU A 306 3.32 23.85 5.95
C LEU A 306 4.52 24.68 5.50
N SER A 307 4.32 25.73 4.69
CA SER A 307 5.40 26.63 4.25
C SER A 307 6.13 27.27 5.43
N ALA A 308 5.38 27.74 6.44
CA ALA A 308 5.97 28.33 7.64
C ALA A 308 6.90 27.34 8.35
N VAL A 309 6.41 26.11 8.60
CA VAL A 309 7.19 25.04 9.26
C VAL A 309 8.42 24.67 8.43
N LEU A 310 8.27 24.46 7.12
CA LEU A 310 9.41 24.10 6.26
C LEU A 310 10.48 25.20 6.24
N THR A 311 10.07 26.47 6.16
CA THR A 311 10.99 27.61 6.11
C THR A 311 11.75 27.78 7.41
N GLU A 312 11.08 27.58 8.58
CA GLU A 312 11.74 27.56 9.89
C GLU A 312 12.86 26.50 9.99
N HIS A 313 12.73 25.41 9.23
CA HIS A 313 13.73 24.35 9.15
C HIS A 313 14.73 24.52 7.99
N GLY A 314 14.80 25.72 7.40
CA GLY A 314 15.76 26.06 6.35
C GLY A 314 15.47 25.45 4.98
N ILE A 315 14.25 24.97 4.75
CA ILE A 315 13.82 24.49 3.43
C ILE A 315 13.43 25.67 2.54
N THR A 316 13.85 25.64 1.28
CA THR A 316 13.51 26.68 0.31
C THR A 316 12.12 26.44 -0.29
N VAL A 317 11.14 27.22 0.15
CA VAL A 317 9.81 27.23 -0.47
C VAL A 317 9.79 28.26 -1.61
N SER A 318 9.59 27.77 -2.83
CA SER A 318 9.63 28.52 -4.09
C SER A 318 8.26 28.98 -4.61
N GLY A 319 7.19 28.48 -4.00
CA GLY A 319 5.83 28.83 -4.33
C GLY A 319 4.82 28.09 -3.46
N ILE A 320 3.61 28.63 -3.43
CA ILE A 320 2.45 28.07 -2.75
C ILE A 320 1.28 28.19 -3.72
N VAL A 321 0.54 27.11 -3.93
CA VAL A 321 -0.70 27.08 -4.72
C VAL A 321 -1.82 26.57 -3.83
N THR A 322 -2.72 27.47 -3.44
CA THR A 322 -3.81 27.26 -2.50
C THR A 322 -4.94 28.26 -2.77
N PRO A 323 -6.20 27.96 -2.44
CA PRO A 323 -6.75 26.65 -2.07
C PRO A 323 -6.75 25.67 -3.25
N VAL A 324 -7.10 24.40 -3.01
CA VAL A 324 -7.46 23.41 -4.05
C VAL A 324 -8.87 22.90 -3.78
N HIS A 325 -9.80 23.20 -4.68
CA HIS A 325 -11.22 22.88 -4.56
C HIS A 325 -11.61 21.61 -5.33
N GLY A 326 -10.94 20.50 -5.00
CA GLY A 326 -11.22 19.20 -5.59
C GLY A 326 -10.86 19.07 -7.07
N VAL A 327 -11.42 18.07 -7.74
CA VAL A 327 -10.91 17.61 -9.06
C VAL A 327 -11.18 18.62 -10.17
N ARG A 328 -12.29 19.36 -10.09
CA ARG A 328 -12.67 20.38 -11.08
C ARG A 328 -11.69 21.55 -11.13
N ASP A 329 -10.93 21.76 -10.07
CA ASP A 329 -10.01 22.88 -9.89
C ASP A 329 -8.62 22.62 -10.46
N ILE A 330 -8.34 21.37 -10.86
CA ILE A 330 -7.03 20.95 -11.37
C ILE A 330 -6.52 21.81 -12.54
N PRO A 331 -7.35 22.21 -13.54
CA PRO A 331 -6.87 23.09 -14.61
C PRO A 331 -6.32 24.44 -14.10
N ARG A 332 -7.00 25.08 -13.13
CA ARG A 332 -6.53 26.33 -12.51
C ARG A 332 -5.22 26.08 -11.76
N VAL A 333 -5.20 25.05 -10.91
CA VAL A 333 -4.03 24.67 -10.11
C VAL A 333 -2.81 24.44 -11.01
N MET A 334 -2.94 23.67 -12.09
CA MET A 334 -1.84 23.43 -13.02
C MET A 334 -1.39 24.72 -13.72
N GLY A 335 -2.32 25.62 -14.04
CA GLY A 335 -2.01 26.95 -14.58
C GLY A 335 -1.18 27.81 -13.61
N GLU A 336 -1.47 27.76 -12.32
CA GLU A 336 -0.70 28.48 -11.28
C GLU A 336 0.66 27.82 -11.01
N VAL A 337 0.68 26.49 -10.87
CA VAL A 337 1.91 25.70 -10.71
C VAL A 337 2.92 26.00 -11.82
N SER A 338 2.45 26.17 -13.06
CA SER A 338 3.30 26.48 -14.23
C SER A 338 4.09 27.80 -14.11
N ARG A 339 3.68 28.71 -13.23
CA ARG A 339 4.31 30.02 -13.02
C ARG A 339 5.47 29.97 -12.03
N HIS A 340 5.64 28.86 -11.31
CA HIS A 340 6.68 28.69 -10.31
C HIS A 340 7.87 27.91 -10.85
N ASN A 341 9.08 28.29 -10.41
CA ASN A 341 10.30 27.57 -10.74
C ASN A 341 10.75 26.74 -9.54
N PHE A 342 10.48 25.44 -9.60
CA PHE A 342 10.73 24.49 -8.52
C PHE A 342 11.40 23.21 -9.04
N ASP A 343 11.87 22.38 -8.12
CA ASP A 343 12.49 21.07 -8.41
C ASP A 343 11.60 19.93 -7.89
N LEU A 344 10.99 20.15 -6.72
CA LEU A 344 10.13 19.20 -6.02
C LEU A 344 8.78 19.86 -5.66
N ALA A 345 7.67 19.20 -5.96
CA ALA A 345 6.35 19.58 -5.46
C ALA A 345 5.85 18.62 -4.38
N LEU A 346 5.29 19.15 -3.30
CA LEU A 346 4.55 18.41 -2.28
C LEU A 346 3.05 18.78 -2.40
N ILE A 347 2.21 17.77 -2.66
CA ILE A 347 0.80 17.98 -3.00
C ILE A 347 -0.11 17.34 -1.96
N SER A 348 -0.94 18.12 -1.29
CA SER A 348 -1.89 17.67 -0.25
C SER A 348 -3.30 18.18 -0.58
N ALA A 349 -3.97 17.47 -1.50
CA ALA A 349 -5.20 17.96 -2.14
C ALA A 349 -6.25 16.85 -2.36
N GLY A 350 -6.36 15.90 -1.42
CA GLY A 350 -7.29 14.77 -1.54
C GLY A 350 -7.09 13.99 -2.84
N VAL A 351 -8.20 13.61 -3.49
CA VAL A 351 -8.19 12.82 -4.73
C VAL A 351 -7.48 13.57 -5.88
N SER A 352 -7.53 14.90 -5.88
CA SER A 352 -6.84 15.70 -6.89
C SER A 352 -5.32 15.56 -6.85
N ALA A 353 -4.75 15.20 -5.70
CA ALA A 353 -3.30 15.10 -5.52
C ALA A 353 -2.66 14.11 -6.50
N VAL A 354 -3.32 12.98 -6.77
CA VAL A 354 -2.85 11.98 -7.72
C VAL A 354 -2.67 12.57 -9.12
N THR A 355 -3.70 13.27 -9.61
CA THR A 355 -3.64 13.84 -10.95
C THR A 355 -2.67 15.01 -11.02
N ILE A 356 -2.68 15.90 -10.02
CA ILE A 356 -1.76 17.04 -9.99
C ILE A 356 -0.31 16.55 -9.98
N ALA A 357 0.03 15.57 -9.13
CA ALA A 357 1.38 15.03 -9.05
C ALA A 357 1.82 14.37 -10.37
N GLN A 358 0.96 13.57 -10.99
CA GLN A 358 1.28 12.95 -12.27
C GLN A 358 1.47 13.98 -13.39
N ARG A 359 0.61 14.99 -13.46
CA ARG A 359 0.68 16.04 -14.48
C ARG A 359 1.90 16.94 -14.29
N ILE A 360 2.27 17.30 -13.06
CA ILE A 360 3.52 18.03 -12.79
C ILE A 360 4.73 17.27 -13.33
N ALA A 361 4.80 15.96 -13.08
CA ALA A 361 5.90 15.16 -13.62
C ALA A 361 5.89 15.16 -15.15
N THR A 362 4.75 14.87 -15.77
CA THR A 362 4.64 14.64 -17.21
C THR A 362 4.73 15.93 -18.04
N GLU A 363 4.06 17.00 -17.60
CA GLU A 363 3.96 18.27 -18.33
C GLU A 363 5.14 19.20 -18.06
N MET A 364 5.79 19.09 -16.89
CA MET A 364 6.82 20.04 -16.47
C MET A 364 8.19 19.41 -16.24
N GLY A 365 8.27 18.07 -16.31
CA GLY A 365 9.51 17.33 -16.09
C GLY A 365 10.07 17.45 -14.67
N LYS A 366 9.19 17.58 -13.67
CA LYS A 366 9.56 17.79 -12.26
C LYS A 366 9.33 16.55 -11.40
N VAL A 367 9.83 16.60 -10.17
CA VAL A 367 9.52 15.61 -9.15
C VAL A 367 8.29 16.08 -8.38
N ALA A 368 7.31 15.20 -8.22
CA ALA A 368 6.07 15.49 -7.51
C ALA A 368 5.67 14.33 -6.60
N ILE A 369 5.34 14.66 -5.35
CA ILE A 369 4.93 13.71 -4.33
C ILE A 369 3.52 14.07 -3.88
N ASP A 370 2.59 13.14 -4.06
CA ASP A 370 1.34 13.13 -3.30
C ASP A 370 1.69 12.94 -1.82
N PHE A 371 1.55 14.02 -1.07
CA PHE A 371 2.03 14.18 0.30
C PHE A 371 0.92 13.94 1.33
N GLY A 372 -0.34 14.07 0.92
CA GLY A 372 -1.53 13.74 1.72
C GLY A 372 -1.57 14.40 3.10
N HIS A 373 -2.15 13.68 4.07
CA HIS A 373 -2.32 14.18 5.44
C HIS A 373 -1.03 14.30 6.26
N LEU A 374 0.13 13.91 5.71
CA LEU A 374 1.41 14.23 6.35
C LEU A 374 1.63 15.75 6.41
N ALA A 375 1.04 16.52 5.49
CA ALA A 375 1.03 17.97 5.60
C ALA A 375 0.34 18.45 6.88
N ASP A 376 -0.79 17.86 7.26
CA ASP A 376 -1.51 18.22 8.49
C ASP A 376 -0.69 17.87 9.73
N GLU A 377 -0.03 16.70 9.74
CA GLU A 377 0.83 16.29 10.86
C GLU A 377 2.03 17.22 11.03
N LEU A 378 2.71 17.58 9.94
CA LEU A 378 3.84 18.51 9.99
C LEU A 378 3.41 19.95 10.28
N ALA A 379 2.24 20.38 9.80
CA ALA A 379 1.70 21.71 10.07
C ALA A 379 1.24 21.86 11.53
N SER A 380 0.71 20.79 12.14
CA SER A 380 0.18 20.81 13.51
C SER A 380 1.25 20.58 14.58
N ARG A 381 2.36 19.92 14.23
CA ARG A 381 3.42 19.57 15.18
C ARG A 381 4.71 20.30 14.84
N LYS A 382 5.31 20.97 15.82
CA LYS A 382 6.74 21.38 15.78
C LYS A 382 7.67 20.15 15.91
N GLU A 383 7.35 19.04 15.26
CA GLU A 383 8.29 17.93 15.17
C GLU A 383 9.41 18.35 14.20
N ALA A 384 10.65 18.18 14.64
CA ALA A 384 11.80 18.57 13.83
C ALA A 384 11.86 17.70 12.56
N LEU A 385 12.04 18.36 11.41
CA LEU A 385 12.58 17.71 10.22
C LEU A 385 14.03 17.28 10.53
N CYS A 386 14.20 16.17 11.25
CA CYS A 386 15.52 15.59 11.53
C CYS A 386 16.21 15.19 10.21
#